data_AF-A0A453F1X5-F1
#
_entry.id   AF-A0A453F1X5-F1
#
_cell.length_a   1.000
_cell.length_b   1.000
_cell.length_c   1.000
_cell.angle_alpha   90.00
_cell.angle_beta   90.00
_cell.angle_gamma   90.00
#
_symmetry.space_group_name_H-M   'P 1'
#
loop_
_entity.id
_entity.type
_entity.pdbx_description
1 polymer ?
#
loop_
_entity_poly.entity_id
_entity_poly.type
_entity_poly.pdbx_seq_one_letter_code
_entity_poly.pdbx_strand_id
1 'polypeptide(L)'
;RIPLDFLEGEKFLEAADNYVRPLLTKGVPSLFSDLSPLYEHPGKANILEQLFLKLEDSIRTSGCFPGSSQIEPPSTLMWTLLLVSQHYDRRSQYDIALDKIDEAILHTPTVIDLYSIKGNILQHAGNFSAAAALADEARSMDLADRYLNSECVMQMLQADQVGLAEKTAVLFTKDGDQHNNLHDMQCMWYELASGESYFRQGDLGRALKNFLAVEKHYTDMTEDQFDFHSYCLRKMTLRAYVSMLKFQDRLHAHEYFHKAAAGAIR
;
A
#
# COMPACT_ATOMS: atom_id res chain seq x y z
N ARG A 1 10.01 -11.36 15.37
CA ARG A 1 10.24 -11.46 13.91
C ARG A 1 11.56 -12.14 13.54
N ILE A 2 12.71 -11.73 14.11
CA ILE A 2 14.07 -12.21 13.77
C ILE A 2 14.20 -13.75 13.61
N PRO A 3 13.65 -14.61 14.49
CA PRO A 3 13.76 -16.06 14.32
C PRO A 3 13.13 -16.60 13.03
N LEU A 4 12.09 -15.95 12.52
CA LEU A 4 11.37 -16.40 11.33
C LEU A 4 12.18 -16.23 10.05
N ASP A 5 13.23 -15.41 10.06
CA ASP A 5 14.06 -15.18 8.87
C ASP A 5 14.99 -16.35 8.58
N PHE A 6 15.48 -17.04 9.62
CA PHE A 6 16.48 -18.11 9.47
C PHE A 6 16.04 -19.50 9.93
N LEU A 7 14.92 -19.64 10.66
CA LEU A 7 14.39 -20.96 11.02
C LEU A 7 13.66 -21.60 9.83
N GLU A 8 13.67 -22.94 9.81
CA GLU A 8 13.04 -23.78 8.78
C GLU A 8 12.25 -24.95 9.41
N GLY A 9 11.36 -25.57 8.62
CA GLY A 9 10.61 -26.76 9.01
C GLY A 9 9.75 -26.58 10.28
N GLU A 10 9.77 -27.58 11.17
CA GLU A 10 8.97 -27.57 12.40
C GLU A 10 9.33 -26.42 13.34
N LYS A 11 10.62 -26.07 13.44
CA LYS A 11 11.06 -24.94 14.28
C LYS A 11 10.54 -23.61 13.74
N PHE A 12 10.43 -23.47 12.43
CA PHE A 12 9.78 -22.32 11.81
C PHE A 12 8.29 -22.28 12.12
N LEU A 13 7.60 -23.43 12.00
CA LEU A 13 6.17 -23.52 12.31
C LEU A 13 5.88 -23.09 13.75
N GLU A 14 6.64 -23.60 14.73
CA GLU A 14 6.49 -23.25 16.14
C GLU A 14 6.77 -21.75 16.39
N ALA A 15 7.83 -21.22 15.79
CA ALA A 15 8.16 -19.81 15.91
C ALA A 15 7.08 -18.91 15.25
N ALA A 16 6.53 -19.33 14.11
CA ALA A 16 5.49 -18.60 13.40
C ALA A 16 4.17 -18.61 14.17
N ASP A 17 3.78 -19.75 14.73
CA ASP A 17 2.59 -19.89 15.58
C ASP A 17 2.67 -18.95 16.80
N ASN A 18 3.80 -18.98 17.51
CA ASN A 18 4.07 -18.10 18.65
C ASN A 18 4.08 -16.60 18.28
N TYR A 19 4.45 -16.26 17.04
CA TYR A 19 4.46 -14.88 16.55
C TYR A 19 3.06 -14.39 16.17
N VAL A 20 2.28 -15.23 15.50
CA VAL A 20 1.00 -14.87 14.87
C VAL A 20 -0.13 -14.75 15.90
N ARG A 21 -0.27 -15.72 16.81
CA ARG A 21 -1.36 -15.75 17.80
C ARG A 21 -1.57 -14.43 18.56
N PRO A 22 -0.55 -13.84 19.23
CA PRO A 22 -0.76 -12.63 20.00
C PRO A 22 -1.11 -11.42 19.13
N LEU A 23 -0.71 -11.41 17.86
CA LEU A 23 -1.00 -10.33 16.91
C LEU A 23 -2.43 -10.44 16.36
N LEU A 24 -2.94 -11.67 16.18
CA LEU A 24 -4.33 -11.93 15.86
C LEU A 24 -5.27 -11.55 17.02
N THR A 25 -4.95 -11.94 18.25
CA THR A 25 -5.75 -11.56 19.44
C THR A 25 -5.83 -10.04 19.62
N LYS A 26 -4.72 -9.33 19.36
CA LYS A 26 -4.65 -7.87 19.45
C LYS A 26 -5.29 -7.15 18.25
N GLY A 27 -5.54 -7.86 17.16
CA GLY A 27 -6.06 -7.28 15.93
C GLY A 27 -5.09 -6.31 15.25
N VAL A 28 -3.84 -6.73 15.04
CA VAL A 28 -2.83 -5.91 14.37
C VAL A 28 -3.01 -6.00 12.83
N PRO A 29 -3.42 -4.92 12.14
CA PRO A 29 -3.70 -4.98 10.69
C PRO A 29 -2.47 -5.27 9.83
N SER A 30 -1.29 -4.82 10.28
CA SER A 30 -0.02 -4.95 9.55
C SER A 30 0.64 -6.33 9.68
N LEU A 31 -0.01 -7.31 10.32
CA LEU A 31 0.55 -8.65 10.56
C LEU A 31 1.03 -9.31 9.27
N PHE A 32 0.23 -9.25 8.20
CA PHE A 32 0.62 -9.85 6.94
C PHE A 32 1.82 -9.14 6.30
N SER A 33 1.90 -7.81 6.38
CA SER A 33 3.03 -7.03 5.88
C SER A 33 4.36 -7.48 6.51
N ASP A 34 4.35 -7.82 7.81
CA ASP A 34 5.53 -8.38 8.49
C ASP A 34 5.91 -9.76 7.95
N LEU A 35 4.93 -10.58 7.58
CA LEU A 35 5.13 -11.97 7.12
C LEU A 35 5.39 -12.06 5.62
N SER A 36 4.98 -11.06 4.83
CA SER A 36 5.09 -11.04 3.36
C SER A 36 6.50 -11.36 2.83
N PRO A 37 7.60 -10.83 3.41
CA PRO A 37 8.96 -11.19 2.98
C PRO A 37 9.28 -12.69 3.10
N LEU A 38 8.59 -13.43 3.98
CA LEU A 38 8.81 -14.86 4.17
C LEU A 38 8.38 -15.71 2.95
N TYR A 39 7.51 -15.16 2.10
CA TYR A 39 7.01 -15.86 0.91
C TYR A 39 8.06 -15.97 -0.19
N GLU A 40 9.13 -15.15 -0.14
CA GLU A 40 10.28 -15.27 -1.03
C GLU A 40 11.17 -16.50 -0.71
N HIS A 41 10.98 -17.11 0.46
CA HIS A 41 11.73 -18.29 0.87
C HIS A 41 10.95 -19.58 0.55
N PRO A 42 11.56 -20.54 -0.17
CA PRO A 42 10.91 -21.80 -0.52
C PRO A 42 10.37 -22.55 0.71
N GLY A 43 9.14 -23.07 0.62
CA GLY A 43 8.52 -23.89 1.65
C GLY A 43 7.84 -23.13 2.80
N LYS A 44 8.29 -21.91 3.16
CA LYS A 44 7.68 -21.14 4.27
C LYS A 44 6.22 -20.78 3.99
N ALA A 45 5.88 -20.44 2.75
CA ALA A 45 4.49 -20.15 2.36
C ALA A 45 3.54 -21.33 2.64
N ASN A 46 3.95 -22.57 2.34
CA ASN A 46 3.12 -23.76 2.60
C ASN A 46 2.96 -24.03 4.11
N ILE A 47 4.01 -23.79 4.91
CA ILE A 47 3.92 -23.94 6.36
C ILE A 47 2.98 -22.89 6.96
N LEU A 48 3.06 -21.64 6.48
CA LEU A 48 2.15 -20.57 6.89
C LEU A 48 0.69 -20.88 6.50
N GLU A 49 0.45 -21.45 5.31
CA GLU A 49 -0.90 -21.88 4.91
C GLU A 49 -1.49 -22.89 5.91
N GLN A 50 -0.74 -23.96 6.19
CA GLN A 50 -1.17 -25.00 7.13
C GLN A 50 -1.42 -24.44 8.52
N LEU A 51 -0.57 -23.51 8.97
CA LEU A 51 -0.74 -22.80 10.23
C LEU A 51 -2.05 -22.00 10.23
N PHE A 52 -2.25 -21.10 9.26
CA PHE A 52 -3.40 -20.20 9.25
C PHE A 52 -4.72 -20.95 9.16
N LEU A 53 -4.81 -21.99 8.32
CA LEU A 53 -6.01 -22.82 8.21
C LEU A 53 -6.31 -23.58 9.51
N LYS A 54 -5.28 -24.07 10.21
CA LYS A 54 -5.42 -24.72 11.52
C LYS A 54 -5.89 -23.74 12.60
N LEU A 55 -5.40 -22.50 12.57
CA LEU A 55 -5.86 -21.44 13.47
C LEU A 55 -7.33 -21.09 13.18
N GLU A 56 -7.68 -20.90 11.91
CA GLU A 56 -9.04 -20.60 11.47
C GLU A 56 -10.04 -21.67 11.94
N ASP A 57 -9.78 -22.94 11.66
CA ASP A 57 -10.67 -24.06 12.01
C ASP A 57 -10.87 -24.19 13.53
N SER A 58 -9.79 -24.04 14.30
CA SER A 58 -9.83 -24.09 15.76
C SER A 58 -10.64 -22.94 16.35
N ILE A 59 -10.42 -21.70 15.89
CA ILE A 59 -11.15 -20.53 16.38
C ILE A 59 -12.62 -20.62 16.00
N ARG A 60 -12.92 -21.05 14.77
CA ARG A 60 -14.29 -21.21 14.28
C ARG A 60 -15.09 -22.24 15.07
N THR A 61 -14.46 -23.37 15.40
CA THR A 61 -15.16 -24.50 16.05
C THR A 61 -15.24 -24.33 17.57
N SER A 62 -14.16 -23.86 18.20
CA SER A 62 -14.01 -23.87 19.66
C SER A 62 -13.93 -22.47 20.29
N GLY A 63 -13.76 -21.43 19.50
CA GLY A 63 -13.46 -20.07 19.99
C GLY A 63 -12.06 -19.90 20.56
N CYS A 64 -11.19 -20.93 20.49
CA CYS A 64 -9.86 -20.94 21.08
C CYS A 64 -8.80 -21.27 20.02
N PHE A 65 -7.56 -20.83 20.24
CA PHE A 65 -6.43 -21.34 19.45
C PHE A 65 -6.13 -22.82 19.74
N PRO A 66 -5.47 -23.55 18.82
CA PRO A 66 -5.13 -24.96 19.02
C PRO A 66 -4.33 -25.17 20.30
N GLY A 67 -4.80 -26.07 21.17
CA GLY A 67 -4.16 -26.40 22.45
C GLY A 67 -4.35 -25.36 23.57
N SER A 68 -5.14 -24.31 23.33
CA SER A 68 -5.50 -23.31 24.35
C SER A 68 -6.91 -23.56 24.90
N SER A 69 -7.11 -23.29 26.19
CA SER A 69 -8.43 -23.23 26.82
C SER A 69 -8.96 -21.79 26.94
N GLN A 70 -8.19 -20.80 26.49
CA GLN A 70 -8.58 -19.40 26.52
C GLN A 70 -9.44 -19.07 25.29
N ILE A 71 -10.66 -18.60 25.57
CA ILE A 71 -11.58 -18.11 24.54
C ILE A 71 -11.05 -16.78 24.01
N GLU A 72 -10.89 -16.70 22.70
CA GLU A 72 -10.44 -15.53 21.98
C GLU A 72 -11.61 -14.55 21.75
N PRO A 73 -11.34 -13.24 21.64
CA PRO A 73 -12.33 -12.27 21.20
C PRO A 73 -12.92 -12.65 19.82
N PRO A 74 -14.20 -12.34 19.54
CA PRO A 74 -14.80 -12.61 18.22
C PRO A 74 -14.03 -11.94 17.06
N SER A 75 -13.40 -10.80 17.32
CA SER A 75 -12.55 -10.11 16.34
C SER A 75 -11.36 -10.96 15.88
N THR A 76 -10.87 -11.89 16.70
CA THR A 76 -9.75 -12.78 16.34
C THR A 76 -10.10 -13.64 15.13
N LEU A 77 -11.35 -14.10 15.00
CA LEU A 77 -11.79 -14.83 13.80
C LEU A 77 -11.73 -13.95 12.56
N MET A 78 -12.25 -12.72 12.64
CA MET A 78 -12.21 -11.75 11.53
C MET A 78 -10.77 -11.42 11.10
N TRP A 79 -9.86 -11.16 12.04
CA TRP A 79 -8.44 -10.94 11.73
C TRP A 79 -7.75 -12.17 11.15
N THR A 80 -8.17 -13.38 11.56
CA THR A 80 -7.68 -14.64 10.98
C THR A 80 -8.16 -14.80 9.54
N LEU A 81 -9.44 -14.51 9.25
CA LEU A 81 -9.98 -14.50 7.90
C LEU A 81 -9.27 -13.49 7.00
N LEU A 82 -9.01 -12.27 7.51
CA LEU A 82 -8.21 -11.27 6.80
C LEU A 82 -6.80 -11.82 6.49
N LEU A 83 -6.11 -12.40 7.46
CA LEU A 83 -4.77 -12.98 7.27
C LEU A 83 -4.77 -14.09 6.22
N VAL A 84 -5.77 -14.97 6.24
CA VAL A 84 -5.96 -16.04 5.25
C VAL A 84 -6.25 -15.46 3.86
N SER A 85 -7.06 -14.40 3.76
CA SER A 85 -7.33 -13.74 2.47
C SER A 85 -6.05 -13.16 1.85
N GLN A 86 -5.22 -12.47 2.65
CA GLN A 86 -3.95 -11.91 2.20
C GLN A 86 -2.92 -12.99 1.83
N HIS A 87 -2.95 -14.13 2.53
CA HIS A 87 -2.17 -15.30 2.15
C HIS A 87 -2.52 -15.79 0.74
N TYR A 88 -3.81 -15.99 0.43
CA TYR A 88 -4.25 -16.46 -0.88
C TYR A 88 -4.04 -15.42 -1.98
N ASP A 89 -4.23 -14.14 -1.69
CA ASP A 89 -3.89 -13.04 -2.60
C ASP A 89 -2.42 -13.08 -3.02
N ARG A 90 -1.51 -13.23 -2.03
CA ARG A 90 -0.07 -13.34 -2.29
C ARG A 90 0.32 -14.58 -3.09
N ARG A 91 -0.51 -15.62 -3.05
CA ARG A 91 -0.36 -16.85 -3.85
C ARG A 91 -1.12 -16.79 -5.19
N SER A 92 -1.65 -15.62 -5.56
CA SER A 92 -2.45 -15.42 -6.78
C SER A 92 -3.70 -16.30 -6.88
N GLN A 93 -4.23 -16.75 -5.74
CA GLN A 93 -5.49 -17.50 -5.64
C GLN A 93 -6.63 -16.55 -5.28
N TYR A 94 -6.96 -15.66 -6.21
CA TYR A 94 -7.83 -14.51 -5.96
C TYR A 94 -9.26 -14.90 -5.57
N ASP A 95 -9.83 -15.97 -6.14
CA ASP A 95 -11.19 -16.42 -5.82
C ASP A 95 -11.32 -16.80 -4.34
N ILE A 96 -10.36 -17.59 -3.83
CA ILE A 96 -10.32 -17.99 -2.42
C ILE A 96 -10.06 -16.78 -1.51
N ALA A 97 -9.20 -15.87 -1.94
CA ALA A 97 -8.92 -14.64 -1.21
C ALA A 97 -10.19 -13.77 -1.07
N LEU A 98 -10.97 -13.65 -2.15
CA LEU A 98 -12.24 -12.92 -2.19
C LEU A 98 -13.30 -13.58 -1.30
N ASP A 99 -13.44 -14.91 -1.34
CA ASP A 99 -14.37 -15.63 -0.47
C ASP A 99 -14.06 -15.39 1.02
N LYS A 100 -12.78 -15.43 1.39
CA LYS A 100 -12.33 -15.24 2.78
C LYS A 100 -12.52 -13.81 3.27
N ILE A 101 -12.21 -12.81 2.44
CA ILE A 101 -12.39 -11.41 2.82
C ILE A 101 -13.88 -11.04 2.88
N ASP A 102 -14.72 -11.62 2.01
CA ASP A 102 -16.17 -11.42 2.06
C ASP A 102 -16.78 -12.02 3.33
N GLU A 103 -16.28 -13.17 3.78
CA GLU A 103 -16.65 -13.72 5.07
C GLU A 103 -16.24 -12.81 6.23
N ALA A 104 -15.04 -12.22 6.18
CA ALA A 104 -14.57 -11.26 7.19
C ALA A 104 -15.45 -10.00 7.23
N ILE A 105 -15.84 -9.46 6.06
CA ILE A 105 -16.72 -8.29 5.93
C ILE A 105 -18.11 -8.62 6.47
N LEU A 106 -18.65 -9.80 6.15
CA LEU A 106 -19.94 -10.25 6.69
C LEU A 106 -19.92 -10.35 8.23
N HIS A 107 -18.81 -10.82 8.80
CA HIS A 107 -18.64 -10.89 10.25
C HIS A 107 -18.56 -9.50 10.90
N THR A 108 -17.84 -8.55 10.31
CA THR A 108 -17.69 -7.19 10.86
C THR A 108 -17.58 -6.14 9.75
N PRO A 109 -18.71 -5.62 9.23
CA PRO A 109 -18.73 -4.75 8.05
C PRO A 109 -18.25 -3.32 8.32
N THR A 110 -17.85 -3.00 9.54
CA THR A 110 -17.41 -1.66 9.94
C THR A 110 -15.89 -1.48 9.92
N VAL A 111 -15.13 -2.52 9.59
CA VAL A 111 -13.66 -2.46 9.56
C VAL A 111 -13.17 -2.08 8.17
N ILE A 112 -12.68 -0.85 8.04
CA ILE A 112 -12.26 -0.26 6.76
C ILE A 112 -11.12 -1.06 6.11
N ASP A 113 -10.19 -1.60 6.90
CA ASP A 113 -9.07 -2.41 6.40
C ASP A 113 -9.54 -3.60 5.54
N LEU A 114 -10.71 -4.17 5.84
CA LEU A 114 -11.26 -5.28 5.06
C LEU A 114 -11.61 -4.85 3.63
N TYR A 115 -12.17 -3.65 3.47
CA TYR A 115 -12.53 -3.08 2.17
C TYR A 115 -11.28 -2.66 1.39
N SER A 116 -10.30 -2.05 2.07
CA SER A 116 -9.01 -1.69 1.45
C SER A 116 -8.27 -2.93 0.93
N ILE A 117 -8.21 -4.01 1.74
CA ILE A 117 -7.56 -5.26 1.32
C ILE A 117 -8.35 -5.97 0.21
N LYS A 118 -9.68 -6.02 0.29
CA LYS A 118 -10.51 -6.55 -0.81
C LYS A 118 -10.30 -5.75 -2.12
N GLY A 119 -10.13 -4.43 -2.03
CA GLY A 119 -9.79 -3.58 -3.18
C GLY A 119 -8.47 -3.98 -3.83
N ASN A 120 -7.43 -4.23 -3.02
CA ASN A 120 -6.14 -4.71 -3.49
C ASN A 120 -6.23 -6.09 -4.15
N ILE A 121 -7.01 -7.02 -3.59
CA ILE A 121 -7.25 -8.35 -4.19
C ILE A 121 -7.91 -8.20 -5.57
N LEU A 122 -8.94 -7.36 -5.69
CA LEU A 122 -9.60 -7.08 -6.97
C LEU A 122 -8.65 -6.47 -7.99
N GLN A 123 -7.78 -5.56 -7.55
CA GLN A 123 -6.75 -4.96 -8.39
C GLN A 123 -5.76 -6.01 -8.90
N HIS A 124 -5.25 -6.89 -8.03
CA HIS A 124 -4.35 -7.98 -8.42
C HIS A 124 -5.02 -8.99 -9.36
N ALA A 125 -6.33 -9.21 -9.20
CA ALA A 125 -7.15 -10.01 -10.11
C ALA A 125 -7.43 -9.31 -11.46
N GLY A 126 -7.00 -8.05 -11.64
CA GLY A 126 -7.16 -7.27 -12.86
C GLY A 126 -8.50 -6.54 -12.99
N ASN A 127 -9.35 -6.56 -11.95
CA ASN A 127 -10.64 -5.89 -11.95
C ASN A 127 -10.53 -4.47 -11.36
N PHE A 128 -9.85 -3.58 -12.10
CA PHE A 128 -9.57 -2.21 -11.66
C PHE A 128 -10.84 -1.39 -11.40
N SER A 129 -11.89 -1.56 -12.20
CA SER A 129 -13.15 -0.82 -12.00
C SER A 129 -13.85 -1.20 -10.70
N ALA A 130 -13.87 -2.48 -10.34
CA ALA A 130 -14.43 -2.92 -9.05
C ALA A 130 -13.55 -2.48 -7.88
N ALA A 131 -12.22 -2.54 -8.03
CA ALA A 131 -11.28 -2.04 -7.02
C ALA A 131 -11.49 -0.55 -6.74
N ALA A 132 -11.65 0.29 -7.77
CA ALA A 132 -11.93 1.72 -7.64
C ALA A 132 -13.27 2.01 -6.96
N ALA A 133 -14.33 1.27 -7.34
CA ALA A 133 -15.64 1.42 -6.69
C ALA A 133 -15.59 1.06 -5.20
N LEU A 134 -14.89 -0.02 -4.85
CA LEU A 134 -14.75 -0.46 -3.47
C LEU A 134 -13.87 0.49 -2.64
N ALA A 135 -12.82 1.06 -3.26
CA ALA A 135 -11.99 2.06 -2.60
C ALA A 135 -12.77 3.35 -2.30
N ASP A 136 -13.72 3.74 -3.16
CA ASP A 136 -14.62 4.87 -2.88
C ASP A 136 -15.63 4.56 -1.77
N GLU A 137 -16.12 3.32 -1.69
CA GLU A 137 -16.91 2.83 -0.55
C GLU A 137 -16.11 2.93 0.76
N ALA A 138 -14.89 2.39 0.78
CA ALA A 138 -13.98 2.46 1.94
C ALA A 138 -13.68 3.91 2.35
N ARG A 139 -13.35 4.79 1.38
CA ARG A 139 -13.14 6.22 1.61
C ARG A 139 -14.38 6.90 2.19
N SER A 140 -15.58 6.48 1.81
CA SER A 140 -16.83 7.05 2.32
C SER A 140 -17.13 6.63 3.76
N MET A 141 -16.49 5.58 4.28
CA MET A 141 -16.59 5.18 5.68
C MET A 141 -15.81 6.13 6.61
N ASP A 142 -14.73 6.76 6.12
CA ASP A 142 -14.01 7.82 6.82
C ASP A 142 -13.54 8.93 5.86
N LEU A 143 -14.38 9.96 5.71
CA LEU A 143 -14.11 11.11 4.85
C LEU A 143 -12.99 12.02 5.34
N ALA A 144 -12.53 11.87 6.59
CA ALA A 144 -11.46 12.69 7.16
C ALA A 144 -10.08 12.09 6.90
N ASP A 145 -10.01 10.81 6.51
CA ASP A 145 -8.74 10.12 6.27
C ASP A 145 -8.17 10.42 4.88
N ARG A 146 -7.07 11.17 4.86
CA ARG A 146 -6.33 11.50 3.64
C ARG A 146 -5.68 10.27 2.98
N TYR A 147 -5.28 9.27 3.76
CA TYR A 147 -4.70 8.04 3.23
C TYR A 147 -5.75 7.27 2.41
N LEU A 148 -6.95 7.03 2.97
CA LEU A 148 -8.04 6.38 2.24
C LEU A 148 -8.46 7.17 1.00
N ASN A 149 -8.46 8.51 1.08
CA ASN A 149 -8.69 9.35 -0.09
C ASN A 149 -7.61 9.14 -1.17
N SER A 150 -6.34 9.12 -0.79
CA SER A 150 -5.23 8.93 -1.73
C SER A 150 -5.24 7.53 -2.36
N GLU A 151 -5.54 6.49 -1.59
CA GLU A 151 -5.72 5.12 -2.09
C GLU A 151 -6.88 5.05 -3.10
N CYS A 152 -8.02 5.67 -2.79
CA CYS A 152 -9.16 5.76 -3.71
C CYS A 152 -8.79 6.48 -5.02
N VAL A 153 -8.08 7.61 -4.93
CA VAL A 153 -7.56 8.33 -6.11
C VAL A 153 -6.64 7.43 -6.94
N MET A 154 -5.72 6.70 -6.31
CA MET A 154 -4.81 5.79 -6.99
C MET A 154 -5.58 4.67 -7.72
N GLN A 155 -6.57 4.05 -7.08
CA GLN A 155 -7.41 3.02 -7.70
C GLN A 155 -8.23 3.57 -8.87
N MET A 156 -8.80 4.78 -8.74
CA MET A 156 -9.49 5.47 -9.83
C MET A 156 -8.57 5.73 -11.03
N LEU A 157 -7.31 6.15 -10.80
CA LEU A 157 -6.32 6.36 -11.87
C LEU A 157 -5.92 5.05 -12.56
N GLN A 158 -5.81 3.95 -11.81
CA GLN A 158 -5.55 2.63 -12.39
C GLN A 158 -6.73 2.12 -13.24
N ALA A 159 -7.96 2.47 -12.85
CA ALA A 159 -9.18 2.18 -13.60
C ALA A 159 -9.45 3.17 -14.76
N ASP A 160 -8.50 4.04 -15.08
CA ASP A 160 -8.61 5.06 -16.12
C ASP A 160 -9.74 6.09 -15.92
N GLN A 161 -10.14 6.30 -14.67
CA GLN A 161 -11.19 7.23 -14.26
C GLN A 161 -10.60 8.59 -13.83
N VAL A 162 -9.74 9.20 -14.65
CA VAL A 162 -8.97 10.40 -14.29
C VAL A 162 -9.85 11.56 -13.82
N GLY A 163 -11.00 11.78 -14.47
CA GLY A 163 -11.93 12.85 -14.08
C GLY A 163 -12.62 12.64 -12.73
N LEU A 164 -12.75 11.39 -12.27
CA LEU A 164 -13.21 11.10 -10.90
C LEU A 164 -12.05 11.24 -9.91
N ALA A 165 -10.88 10.71 -10.27
CA ALA A 165 -9.67 10.82 -9.46
C ALA A 165 -9.32 12.28 -9.13
N GLU A 166 -9.40 13.19 -10.10
CA GLU A 166 -9.15 14.63 -9.90
C GLU A 166 -10.14 15.26 -8.91
N LYS A 167 -11.44 14.98 -9.06
CA LYS A 167 -12.48 15.47 -8.15
C LYS A 167 -12.28 14.93 -6.73
N THR A 168 -11.86 13.68 -6.59
CA THR A 168 -11.63 13.05 -5.29
C THR A 168 -10.36 13.60 -4.63
N ALA A 169 -9.30 13.80 -5.40
CA ALA A 169 -8.02 14.32 -4.89
C ALA A 169 -8.15 15.77 -4.38
N VAL A 170 -8.98 16.59 -5.04
CA VAL A 170 -9.15 18.00 -4.67
C VAL A 170 -9.76 18.19 -3.28
N LEU A 171 -10.45 17.17 -2.74
CA LEU A 171 -11.08 17.21 -1.41
C LEU A 171 -10.09 17.50 -0.27
N PHE A 172 -8.81 17.17 -0.46
CA PHE A 172 -7.73 17.42 0.51
C PHE A 172 -6.77 18.54 0.06
N THR A 173 -7.14 19.32 -0.94
CA THR A 173 -6.38 20.48 -1.41
C THR A 173 -6.98 21.78 -0.87
N LYS A 174 -6.17 22.82 -0.77
CA LYS A 174 -6.60 24.14 -0.29
C LYS A 174 -7.54 24.81 -1.29
N ASP A 175 -8.66 25.35 -0.80
CA ASP A 175 -9.61 26.14 -1.59
C ASP A 175 -8.94 27.37 -2.23
N GLY A 176 -9.05 27.49 -3.57
CA GLY A 176 -8.69 28.69 -4.31
C GLY A 176 -7.92 28.46 -5.63
N ASP A 177 -7.12 27.39 -5.73
CA ASP A 177 -6.29 27.12 -6.93
C ASP A 177 -6.22 25.62 -7.27
N GLN A 178 -7.40 25.05 -7.52
CA GLN A 178 -7.64 23.60 -7.55
C GLN A 178 -6.87 22.82 -8.63
N HIS A 179 -6.46 23.47 -9.73
CA HIS A 179 -5.83 22.77 -10.85
C HIS A 179 -4.30 22.65 -10.74
N ASN A 180 -3.65 23.47 -9.89
CA ASN A 180 -2.18 23.44 -9.70
C ASN A 180 -1.75 22.99 -8.30
N ASN A 181 -2.65 22.87 -7.33
CA ASN A 181 -2.28 22.60 -5.93
C ASN A 181 -1.49 21.28 -5.75
N LEU A 182 -1.87 20.20 -6.45
CA LEU A 182 -1.11 18.94 -6.38
C LEU A 182 0.28 19.06 -6.99
N HIS A 183 0.43 19.85 -8.06
CA HIS A 183 1.72 20.15 -8.68
C HIS A 183 2.58 20.99 -7.72
N ASP A 184 2.04 22.06 -7.15
CA ASP A 184 2.75 22.94 -6.21
C ASP A 184 3.21 22.21 -4.95
N MET A 185 2.47 21.17 -4.53
CA MET A 185 2.82 20.28 -3.43
C MET A 185 3.80 19.16 -3.82
N GLN A 186 4.31 19.16 -5.06
CA GLN A 186 5.25 18.18 -5.62
C GLN A 186 4.72 16.74 -5.50
N CYS A 187 3.43 16.54 -5.76
CA CYS A 187 2.73 15.27 -5.64
C CYS A 187 3.02 14.32 -6.82
N MET A 188 4.29 13.92 -6.96
CA MET A 188 4.80 13.16 -8.11
C MET A 188 4.10 11.81 -8.33
N TRP A 189 3.63 11.14 -7.27
CA TRP A 189 2.93 9.86 -7.42
C TRP A 189 1.63 10.02 -8.22
N TYR A 190 0.92 11.13 -8.00
CA TYR A 190 -0.33 11.45 -8.70
C TYR A 190 -0.03 11.80 -10.15
N GLU A 191 0.98 12.63 -10.40
CA GLU A 191 1.40 13.00 -11.76
C GLU A 191 1.81 11.77 -12.57
N LEU A 192 2.61 10.87 -11.99
CA LEU A 192 3.00 9.61 -12.63
C LEU A 192 1.78 8.73 -12.94
N ALA A 193 0.90 8.51 -11.97
CA ALA A 193 -0.28 7.65 -12.15
C ALA A 193 -1.27 8.24 -13.17
N SER A 194 -1.46 9.56 -13.14
CA SER A 194 -2.28 10.30 -14.10
C SER A 194 -1.68 10.25 -15.51
N GLY A 195 -0.36 10.42 -15.63
CA GLY A 195 0.38 10.27 -16.88
C GLY A 195 0.22 8.89 -17.51
N GLU A 196 0.40 7.83 -16.72
CA GLU A 196 0.19 6.44 -17.18
C GLU A 196 -1.27 6.17 -17.57
N SER A 197 -2.24 6.74 -16.86
CA SER A 197 -3.65 6.59 -17.20
C SER A 197 -4.00 7.28 -18.53
N TYR A 198 -3.55 8.51 -18.73
CA TYR A 198 -3.73 9.21 -20.02
C TYR A 198 -3.04 8.47 -21.15
N PHE A 199 -1.85 7.90 -20.90
CA PHE A 199 -1.13 7.09 -21.88
C PHE A 199 -1.95 5.86 -22.31
N ARG A 200 -2.51 5.10 -21.36
CA ARG A 200 -3.38 3.93 -21.67
C ARG A 200 -4.62 4.32 -22.47
N GLN A 201 -5.14 5.52 -22.26
CA GLN A 201 -6.29 6.06 -22.99
C GLN A 201 -5.92 6.66 -24.36
N GLY A 202 -4.63 6.79 -24.70
CA GLY A 202 -4.15 7.38 -25.94
C GLY A 202 -4.09 8.91 -25.96
N ASP A 203 -4.34 9.59 -24.84
CA ASP A 203 -4.16 11.05 -24.72
C ASP A 203 -2.69 11.39 -24.42
N LEU A 204 -1.87 11.29 -25.47
CA LEU A 204 -0.41 11.48 -25.38
C LEU A 204 -0.03 12.90 -24.91
N GLY A 205 -0.83 13.91 -25.27
CA GLY A 205 -0.55 15.29 -24.90
C GLY A 205 -0.63 15.51 -23.39
N ARG A 206 -1.69 15.00 -22.75
CA ARG A 206 -1.83 15.07 -21.29
C ARG A 206 -0.88 14.11 -20.57
N ALA A 207 -0.63 12.93 -21.14
CA ALA A 207 0.35 12.00 -20.59
C ALA A 207 1.74 12.66 -20.49
N LEU A 208 2.24 13.20 -21.61
CA LEU A 208 3.54 13.86 -21.66
C LEU A 208 3.61 15.07 -20.72
N LYS A 209 2.55 15.88 -20.65
CA LYS A 209 2.47 17.01 -19.71
C LYS A 209 2.70 16.57 -18.26
N ASN A 210 2.09 15.46 -17.84
CA ASN A 210 2.25 14.95 -16.46
C ASN A 210 3.66 14.42 -16.22
N PHE A 211 4.26 13.68 -17.16
CA PHE A 211 5.63 13.20 -17.01
C PHE A 211 6.67 14.34 -16.95
N LEU A 212 6.49 15.39 -17.75
CA LEU A 212 7.33 16.58 -17.71
C LEU A 212 7.12 17.41 -16.43
N ALA A 213 5.93 17.35 -15.82
CA ALA A 213 5.70 17.99 -14.52
C ALA A 213 6.60 17.39 -13.43
N VAL A 214 6.79 16.07 -13.46
CA VAL A 214 7.74 15.38 -12.55
C VAL A 214 9.17 15.81 -12.83
N GLU A 215 9.60 15.87 -14.09
CA GLU A 215 10.95 16.34 -14.45
C GLU A 215 11.21 17.76 -13.93
N LYS A 216 10.22 18.65 -14.06
CA LYS A 216 10.30 20.01 -13.53
C LYS A 216 10.53 20.04 -12.01
N HIS A 217 9.85 19.18 -11.24
CA HIS A 217 10.09 19.09 -9.78
C HIS A 217 11.55 18.77 -9.45
N TYR A 218 12.21 17.92 -10.23
CA TYR A 218 13.62 17.59 -10.03
C TYR A 218 14.55 18.76 -10.37
N THR A 219 14.21 19.54 -11.40
CA THR A 219 14.90 20.79 -11.71
C THR A 219 14.76 21.77 -10.54
N ASP A 220 13.55 22.00 -10.04
CA ASP A 220 13.29 22.90 -8.91
C ASP A 220 14.04 22.44 -7.63
N MET A 221 14.02 21.14 -7.31
CA MET A 221 14.79 20.56 -6.20
C MET A 221 16.31 20.73 -6.35
N THR A 222 16.80 20.74 -7.58
CA THR A 222 18.23 20.99 -7.86
C THR A 222 18.57 22.44 -7.60
N GLU A 223 17.71 23.38 -8.01
CA GLU A 223 17.88 24.82 -7.79
C GLU A 223 17.80 25.19 -6.30
N ASP A 224 16.90 24.55 -5.54
CA ASP A 224 16.69 24.76 -4.10
C ASP A 224 17.98 24.58 -3.27
N GLN A 225 18.96 23.83 -3.77
CA GLN A 225 20.23 23.63 -3.06
C GLN A 225 21.07 24.92 -2.94
N PHE A 226 20.85 25.90 -3.83
CA PHE A 226 21.74 27.04 -4.02
C PHE A 226 21.88 27.88 -2.74
N ASP A 227 20.77 28.18 -2.07
CA ASP A 227 20.76 28.97 -0.84
C ASP A 227 21.50 28.26 0.32
N PHE A 228 21.58 26.93 0.26
CA PHE A 228 22.23 26.13 1.31
C PHE A 228 23.76 26.17 1.25
N HIS A 229 24.37 26.54 0.11
CA HIS A 229 25.82 26.72 0.02
C HIS A 229 26.31 27.78 1.02
N SER A 230 25.62 28.92 1.10
CA SER A 230 25.97 29.99 2.04
C SER A 230 25.38 29.75 3.44
N TYR A 231 24.13 29.27 3.51
CA TYR A 231 23.45 29.05 4.77
C TYR A 231 24.17 28.04 5.67
N CYS A 232 24.56 26.88 5.12
CA CYS A 232 25.16 25.81 5.92
C CYS A 232 26.56 26.16 6.43
N LEU A 233 27.33 26.95 5.68
CA LEU A 233 28.61 27.51 6.13
C LEU A 233 28.39 28.47 7.31
N ARG A 234 27.40 29.38 7.19
CA ARG A 234 27.06 30.34 8.26
C ARG A 234 26.52 29.65 9.52
N LYS A 235 25.77 28.56 9.38
CA LYS A 235 25.17 27.81 10.50
C LYS A 235 26.05 26.66 10.99
N MET A 236 27.21 26.44 10.38
CA MET A 236 28.17 25.38 10.74
C MET A 236 27.57 23.96 10.71
N THR A 237 26.59 23.72 9.83
CA THR A 237 25.93 22.41 9.64
C THR A 237 26.62 21.57 8.56
N LEU A 238 27.96 21.51 8.59
CA LEU A 238 28.79 20.97 7.50
C LEU A 238 28.52 19.49 7.16
N ARG A 239 28.20 18.65 8.16
CA ARG A 239 27.84 17.24 7.91
C ARG A 239 26.57 17.14 7.06
N ALA A 240 25.55 17.92 7.39
CA ALA A 240 24.29 17.94 6.65
C ALA A 240 24.49 18.53 5.24
N TYR A 241 25.34 19.55 5.11
CA TYR A 241 25.69 20.13 3.82
C TYR A 241 26.34 19.12 2.87
N VAL A 242 27.36 18.39 3.34
CA VAL A 242 28.01 17.36 2.52
C VAL A 242 27.03 16.22 2.19
N SER A 243 26.13 15.85 3.11
CA SER A 243 25.07 14.88 2.82
C SER A 243 24.10 15.39 1.75
N MET A 244 23.71 16.67 1.79
CA MET A 244 22.86 17.31 0.78
C MET A 244 23.54 17.28 -0.60
N LEU A 245 24.82 17.64 -0.71
CA LEU A 245 25.56 17.58 -1.98
C LEU A 245 25.57 16.15 -2.55
N LYS A 246 25.85 15.14 -1.72
CA LYS A 246 25.83 13.73 -2.14
C LYS A 246 24.43 13.24 -2.56
N PHE A 247 23.39 13.79 -1.95
CA PHE A 247 22.00 13.54 -2.33
C PHE A 247 21.69 14.17 -3.70
N GLN A 248 22.07 15.43 -3.90
CA GLN A 248 21.89 16.17 -5.16
C GLN A 248 22.61 15.50 -6.33
N ASP A 249 23.85 15.00 -6.12
CA ASP A 249 24.61 14.23 -7.14
C ASP A 249 23.88 12.96 -7.62
N ARG A 250 22.91 12.46 -6.85
CA ARG A 250 22.14 11.24 -7.12
C ARG A 250 20.65 11.49 -7.28
N LEU A 251 20.22 12.75 -7.36
CA LEU A 251 18.80 13.10 -7.35
C LEU A 251 18.04 12.36 -8.47
N HIS A 252 18.56 12.39 -9.70
CA HIS A 252 17.96 11.71 -10.85
C HIS A 252 18.01 10.17 -10.81
N ALA A 253 18.66 9.56 -9.79
CA ALA A 253 18.63 8.11 -9.61
C ALA A 253 17.36 7.63 -8.87
N HIS A 254 16.49 8.55 -8.43
CA HIS A 254 15.24 8.20 -7.77
C HIS A 254 14.23 7.59 -8.73
N GLU A 255 13.47 6.61 -8.23
CA GLU A 255 12.50 5.82 -9.01
C GLU A 255 11.47 6.68 -9.74
N TYR A 256 11.00 7.77 -9.13
CA TYR A 256 10.01 8.66 -9.75
C TYR A 256 10.56 9.37 -10.98
N PHE A 257 11.82 9.83 -10.95
CA PHE A 257 12.46 10.40 -12.13
C PHE A 257 12.60 9.37 -13.24
N HIS A 258 13.04 8.15 -12.91
CA HIS A 258 13.16 7.07 -13.89
C HIS A 258 11.82 6.72 -14.54
N LYS A 259 10.73 6.64 -13.75
CA LYS A 259 9.38 6.41 -14.27
C LYS A 259 8.91 7.54 -15.18
N ALA A 260 9.12 8.79 -14.77
CA ALA A 260 8.75 9.96 -15.56
C ALA A 260 9.52 10.02 -16.89
N ALA A 261 10.84 9.84 -16.86
CA ALA A 261 11.68 9.83 -18.04
C ALA A 261 11.32 8.69 -19.00
N ALA A 262 11.09 7.48 -18.48
CA ALA A 262 10.62 6.35 -19.29
C ALA A 262 9.24 6.64 -19.91
N GLY A 263 8.31 7.19 -19.13
CA GLY A 263 6.97 7.58 -19.59
C GLY A 263 7.01 8.65 -20.67
N ALA A 264 7.89 9.64 -20.57
CA ALA A 264 8.03 10.72 -21.55
C ALA A 264 8.64 10.28 -22.89
N ILE A 265 9.39 9.17 -22.92
CA ILE A 265 10.06 8.65 -24.13
C ILE A 265 9.17 7.66 -24.90
N ARG A 266 8.20 7.02 -24.23
CA ARG A 266 7.26 6.04 -24.84
C ARG A 266 6.32 6.69 -25.84
#